data_AF-A0A952BF64-F1
#
_entry.id   AF-A0A952BF64-F1
#
_cell.length_a   1.000
_cell.length_b   1.000
_cell.length_c   1.000
_cell.angle_alpha   90.00
_cell.angle_beta   90.00
_cell.angle_gamma   90.00
#
_symmetry.space_group_name_H-M   'P 1'
#
loop_
_entity.id
_entity.type
_entity.pdbx_description
1 polymer ?
#
loop_
_entity_poly.entity_id
_entity_poly.type
_entity_poly.pdbx_seq_one_letter_code
_entity_poly.pdbx_strand_id
1 'polypeptide(L)'
;MMNKLITLILSKILAPFVNIGPSQGWLVPIPHNLRPDEVQSEELEKLRLRYRIPNSVFTELFLSSSAIIRRVQENVYFDAKKQMPKASEKELLEAVFRSRVCLPHPYSSKITKEEIHKVMKNINSLEDLKEYFVEMDKKEFPFPEKPFGIGKKLDKKITEILKG
;
A
#
# COMPACT_ATOMS: atom_id res chain seq x y z
N MET A 1 -20.30 -10.69 -14.71
CA MET A 1 -19.56 -9.60 -15.37
C MET A 1 -18.45 -8.99 -14.50
N MET A 2 -18.55 -9.02 -13.16
CA MET A 2 -17.61 -8.42 -12.20
C MET A 2 -16.18 -9.00 -12.20
N ASN A 3 -16.00 -10.29 -12.52
CA ASN A 3 -14.68 -10.94 -12.48
C ASN A 3 -13.69 -10.41 -13.52
N LYS A 4 -14.13 -10.00 -14.71
CA LYS A 4 -13.22 -9.48 -15.76
C LYS A 4 -12.69 -8.08 -15.44
N LEU A 5 -13.46 -7.28 -14.71
CA LEU A 5 -13.10 -5.90 -14.36
C LEU A 5 -12.03 -5.88 -13.27
N ILE A 6 -12.15 -6.75 -12.26
CA ILE A 6 -11.13 -6.93 -11.22
C ILE A 6 -9.81 -7.35 -11.88
N THR A 7 -9.81 -8.33 -12.78
CA THR A 7 -8.59 -8.76 -13.50
C THR A 7 -7.91 -7.63 -14.29
N LEU A 8 -8.66 -6.67 -14.82
CA LEU A 8 -8.12 -5.55 -15.60
C LEU A 8 -7.47 -4.46 -14.72
N ILE A 9 -7.98 -4.25 -13.50
CA ILE A 9 -7.34 -3.38 -12.50
C ILE A 9 -6.02 -4.00 -12.05
N LEU A 10 -6.03 -5.32 -11.86
CA LEU A 10 -4.87 -6.07 -11.38
C LEU A 10 -3.72 -6.12 -12.39
N SER A 11 -4.00 -6.18 -13.69
CA SER A 11 -2.94 -6.25 -14.71
C SER A 11 -2.18 -4.94 -14.91
N LYS A 12 -2.78 -3.80 -14.56
CA LYS A 12 -2.13 -2.47 -14.66
C LYS A 12 -1.21 -2.15 -13.47
N ILE A 13 -1.44 -2.78 -12.33
CA ILE A 13 -0.61 -2.62 -11.12
C ILE A 13 0.68 -3.44 -11.23
N LEU A 14 0.70 -4.49 -12.06
CA LEU A 14 1.75 -5.51 -12.10
C LEU A 14 2.59 -5.55 -13.40
N ALA A 15 2.52 -4.55 -14.27
CA ALA A 15 3.32 -4.53 -15.50
C ALA A 15 4.83 -4.31 -15.19
N PRO A 16 5.74 -5.16 -15.70
CA PRO A 16 7.17 -5.01 -15.48
C PRO A 16 7.80 -4.12 -16.55
N PHE A 17 8.82 -3.33 -16.16
CA PHE A 17 10.17 -3.27 -16.76
C PHE A 17 10.85 -1.89 -16.84
N VAL A 18 12.17 -1.98 -16.59
CA VAL A 18 13.33 -1.28 -17.17
C VAL A 18 13.91 -0.04 -16.47
N ASN A 19 15.23 -0.16 -16.34
CA ASN A 19 16.31 0.53 -15.65
C ASN A 19 16.62 1.94 -16.19
N ILE A 20 17.18 2.83 -15.36
CA ILE A 20 18.35 3.74 -15.62
C ILE A 20 18.66 4.56 -14.34
N GLY A 21 19.93 4.53 -13.87
CA GLY A 21 20.56 5.54 -12.99
C GLY A 21 21.12 5.05 -11.62
N PRO A 22 22.36 5.40 -11.22
CA PRO A 22 22.92 5.07 -9.90
C PRO A 22 22.46 6.11 -8.85
N SER A 23 22.04 5.83 -7.61
CA SER A 23 21.89 4.60 -6.85
C SER A 23 20.81 4.78 -5.76
N GLN A 24 19.55 4.95 -6.15
CA GLN A 24 18.39 4.69 -5.27
C GLN A 24 17.79 3.34 -5.69
N GLY A 25 18.59 2.28 -5.62
CA GLY A 25 18.17 0.94 -6.08
C GLY A 25 16.89 0.44 -5.40
N TRP A 26 16.52 1.02 -4.25
CA TRP A 26 15.27 0.76 -3.55
C TRP A 26 14.02 1.36 -4.23
N LEU A 27 14.17 2.36 -5.10
CA LEU A 27 13.06 2.94 -5.88
C LEU A 27 12.68 2.12 -7.11
N VAL A 28 13.64 1.37 -7.69
CA VAL A 28 13.44 0.55 -8.89
C VAL A 28 12.20 -0.36 -8.80
N PRO A 29 12.01 -1.14 -7.72
CA PRO A 29 10.83 -2.01 -7.57
C PRO A 29 9.53 -1.27 -7.24
N ILE A 30 9.54 0.05 -6.99
CA ILE A 30 8.35 0.80 -6.56
C ILE A 30 7.55 1.24 -7.79
N PRO A 31 6.24 0.93 -7.87
CA PRO A 31 5.36 1.41 -8.93
C PRO A 31 5.36 2.94 -9.03
N HIS A 32 5.34 3.48 -10.26
CA HIS A 32 5.45 4.93 -10.49
C HIS A 32 4.42 5.77 -9.74
N ASN A 33 3.19 5.29 -9.61
CA ASN A 33 2.10 5.97 -8.89
C ASN A 33 2.26 5.98 -7.35
N LEU A 34 3.26 5.28 -6.83
CA LEU A 34 3.62 5.22 -5.41
C LEU A 34 4.98 5.86 -5.13
N ARG A 35 5.72 6.27 -6.18
CA ARG A 35 7.05 6.86 -5.99
C ARG A 35 6.93 8.21 -5.27
N PRO A 36 7.85 8.50 -4.34
CA PRO A 36 8.02 9.85 -3.84
C PRO A 36 8.47 10.79 -4.96
N ASP A 37 8.27 12.10 -4.79
CA ASP A 37 8.93 13.08 -5.64
C ASP A 37 10.45 13.13 -5.40
N GLU A 38 11.16 13.99 -6.13
CA GLU A 38 12.62 14.10 -6.05
C GLU A 38 13.11 14.50 -4.64
N VAL A 39 12.48 15.50 -4.03
CA VAL A 39 12.85 16.01 -2.68
C VAL A 39 12.60 14.93 -1.63
N GLN A 40 11.44 14.29 -1.69
CA GLN A 40 11.08 13.18 -0.81
C GLN A 40 12.02 11.99 -0.99
N SER A 41 12.41 11.69 -2.23
CA SER A 41 13.34 10.59 -2.56
C SER A 41 14.72 10.84 -1.97
N GLU A 42 15.23 12.07 -2.05
CA GLU A 42 16.51 12.46 -1.42
C GLU A 42 16.48 12.30 0.11
N GLU A 43 15.41 12.78 0.76
CA GLU A 43 15.28 12.67 2.22
C GLU A 43 15.14 11.21 2.68
N LEU A 44 14.41 10.39 1.92
CA LEU A 44 14.29 8.95 2.18
C LEU A 44 15.64 8.23 1.97
N GLU A 45 16.43 8.61 0.97
CA GLU A 45 17.77 8.06 0.77
C GLU A 45 18.73 8.44 1.90
N LYS A 46 18.71 9.69 2.36
CA LYS A 46 19.46 10.14 3.56
C LYS A 46 19.06 9.31 4.77
N LEU A 47 17.76 9.07 4.96
CA LEU A 47 17.25 8.22 6.04
C LEU A 47 17.77 6.80 5.95
N ARG A 48 17.68 6.17 4.76
CA ARG A 48 18.16 4.80 4.50
C ARG A 48 19.65 4.66 4.83
N LEU A 49 20.47 5.58 4.32
CA LEU A 49 21.92 5.57 4.52
C LEU A 49 22.30 5.79 5.99
N ARG A 50 21.61 6.71 6.70
CA ARG A 50 21.83 6.97 8.13
C ARG A 50 21.67 5.73 8.99
N TYR A 51 20.67 4.90 8.68
CA TYR A 51 20.40 3.65 9.39
C TYR A 51 21.06 2.42 8.74
N ARG A 52 21.88 2.62 7.71
CA ARG A 52 22.58 1.58 6.94
C ARG A 52 21.64 0.45 6.48
N ILE A 53 20.45 0.83 6.00
CA ILE A 53 19.41 -0.14 5.59
C ILE A 53 19.69 -0.58 4.14
N PRO A 54 19.79 -1.89 3.85
CA PRO A 54 19.92 -2.39 2.49
C PRO A 54 18.75 -1.96 1.60
N ASN A 55 18.97 -1.80 0.29
CA ASN A 55 17.93 -1.34 -0.64
C ASN A 55 16.66 -2.18 -0.59
N SER A 56 16.76 -3.51 -0.67
CA SER A 56 15.61 -4.42 -0.64
C SER A 56 14.79 -4.28 0.65
N VAL A 57 15.47 -4.20 1.79
CA VAL A 57 14.82 -4.01 3.09
C VAL A 57 14.14 -2.64 3.15
N PHE A 58 14.78 -1.59 2.65
CA PHE A 58 14.18 -0.26 2.67
C PHE A 58 12.97 -0.14 1.73
N THR A 59 13.00 -0.79 0.56
CA THR A 59 11.83 -0.93 -0.31
C THR A 59 10.66 -1.54 0.45
N GLU A 60 10.87 -2.65 1.13
CA GLU A 60 9.82 -3.33 1.89
C GLU A 60 9.28 -2.43 3.01
N LEU A 61 10.17 -1.79 3.79
CA LEU A 61 9.75 -0.85 4.85
C LEU A 61 8.96 0.35 4.30
N PHE A 62 9.35 0.86 3.13
CA PHE A 62 8.64 1.94 2.45
C PHE A 62 7.25 1.50 2.00
N LEU A 63 7.15 0.36 1.31
CA LEU A 63 5.89 -0.18 0.81
C LEU A 63 4.92 -0.56 1.94
N SER A 64 5.46 -1.01 3.08
CA SER A 64 4.69 -1.34 4.29
C SER A 64 4.43 -0.13 5.19
N SER A 65 4.85 1.08 4.80
CA SER A 65 4.59 2.27 5.61
C SER A 65 3.12 2.66 5.58
N SER A 66 2.64 3.22 6.70
CA SER A 66 1.24 3.63 6.83
C SER A 66 0.84 4.66 5.77
N ALA A 67 1.78 5.51 5.32
CA ALA A 67 1.53 6.47 4.24
C ALA A 67 1.29 5.79 2.88
N ILE A 68 2.11 4.78 2.55
CA ILE A 68 1.96 4.05 1.29
C ILE A 68 0.73 3.16 1.28
N ILE A 69 0.42 2.50 2.41
CA ILE A 69 -0.82 1.73 2.58
C ILE A 69 -2.04 2.61 2.24
N ARG A 70 -2.09 3.83 2.80
CA ARG A 70 -3.16 4.81 2.52
C ARG A 70 -3.23 5.19 1.05
N ARG A 71 -2.10 5.59 0.45
CA ARG A 71 -2.02 6.00 -0.96
C ARG A 71 -2.45 4.88 -1.91
N VAL A 72 -2.11 3.62 -1.62
CA VAL A 72 -2.58 2.47 -2.40
C VAL A 72 -4.11 2.38 -2.36
N GLN A 73 -4.74 2.52 -1.20
CA GLN A 73 -6.20 2.44 -1.10
C GLN A 73 -6.89 3.61 -1.82
N GLU A 74 -6.33 4.81 -1.73
CA GLU A 74 -6.82 5.98 -2.46
C GLU A 74 -6.77 5.78 -3.98
N ASN A 75 -5.62 5.31 -4.49
CA ASN A 75 -5.45 5.02 -5.91
C ASN A 75 -6.48 3.99 -6.40
N VAL A 76 -6.65 2.89 -5.66
CA VAL A 76 -7.63 1.86 -6.01
C VAL A 76 -9.05 2.41 -5.94
N TYR A 77 -9.39 3.22 -4.94
CA TYR A 77 -10.71 3.84 -4.82
C TYR A 77 -11.01 4.76 -6.01
N PHE A 78 -10.07 5.62 -6.40
CA PHE A 78 -10.26 6.50 -7.55
C PHE A 78 -10.38 5.72 -8.86
N ASP A 79 -9.62 4.65 -9.03
CA ASP A 79 -9.72 3.79 -10.20
C ASP A 79 -11.04 3.01 -10.22
N ALA A 80 -11.54 2.55 -9.06
CA ALA A 80 -12.85 1.94 -8.93
C ALA A 80 -13.97 2.94 -9.29
N LYS A 81 -13.89 4.18 -8.82
CA LYS A 81 -14.84 5.25 -9.12
C LYS A 81 -14.88 5.59 -10.61
N LYS A 82 -13.72 5.64 -11.28
CA LYS A 82 -13.63 5.84 -12.73
C LYS A 82 -14.27 4.70 -13.52
N GLN A 83 -14.09 3.46 -13.07
CA GLN A 83 -14.61 2.28 -13.77
C GLN A 83 -16.08 1.97 -13.47
N MET A 84 -16.57 2.37 -12.30
CA MET A 84 -17.93 2.15 -11.83
C MET A 84 -18.59 3.48 -11.46
N PRO A 85 -18.80 4.40 -12.41
CA PRO A 85 -19.28 5.76 -12.11
C PRO A 85 -20.70 5.81 -11.53
N LYS A 86 -21.46 4.71 -11.63
CA LYS A 86 -22.82 4.56 -11.09
C LYS A 86 -22.86 3.74 -9.79
N ALA A 87 -21.73 3.24 -9.32
CA ALA A 87 -21.68 2.48 -8.07
C ALA A 87 -21.94 3.40 -6.88
N SER A 88 -22.64 2.87 -5.88
CA SER A 88 -22.76 3.50 -4.58
C SER A 88 -21.40 3.56 -3.88
N GLU A 89 -21.26 4.47 -2.92
CA GLU A 89 -20.06 4.57 -2.09
C GLU A 89 -19.72 3.22 -1.44
N LYS A 90 -20.74 2.48 -0.98
CA LYS A 90 -20.53 1.18 -0.34
C LYS A 90 -19.93 0.15 -1.30
N GLU A 91 -20.39 0.13 -2.54
CA GLU A 91 -19.86 -0.76 -3.58
C GLU A 91 -18.42 -0.38 -3.95
N LEU A 92 -18.09 0.91 -3.99
CA LEU A 92 -16.71 1.38 -4.19
C LEU A 92 -15.79 0.91 -3.07
N LEU A 93 -16.19 1.10 -1.81
CA LEU A 93 -15.41 0.69 -0.64
C LEU A 93 -15.23 -0.83 -0.58
N GLU A 94 -16.27 -1.61 -0.89
CA GLU A 94 -16.18 -3.07 -0.95
C GLU A 94 -15.25 -3.54 -2.08
N ALA A 95 -15.26 -2.86 -3.23
CA ALA A 95 -14.34 -3.17 -4.32
C ALA A 95 -12.87 -2.93 -3.93
N VAL A 96 -12.60 -1.82 -3.23
CA VAL A 96 -11.26 -1.55 -2.67
C VAL A 96 -10.87 -2.64 -1.68
N PHE A 97 -11.77 -3.00 -0.74
CA PHE A 97 -11.52 -4.05 0.23
C PHE A 97 -11.13 -5.37 -0.45
N ARG A 98 -11.96 -5.82 -1.40
CA ARG A 98 -11.78 -7.07 -2.16
C ARG A 98 -10.51 -7.06 -3.00
N SER A 99 -10.13 -5.92 -3.58
CA SER A 99 -8.90 -5.81 -4.37
C SER A 99 -7.67 -6.22 -3.57
N ARG A 100 -7.69 -6.00 -2.25
CA ARG A 100 -6.56 -6.28 -1.36
C ARG A 100 -6.60 -7.71 -0.82
N VAL A 101 -7.77 -8.19 -0.40
CA VAL A 101 -7.90 -9.51 0.25
C VAL A 101 -8.05 -10.68 -0.73
N CYS A 102 -8.50 -10.42 -1.96
CA CYS A 102 -8.68 -11.44 -2.99
C CYS A 102 -7.51 -11.54 -3.98
N LEU A 103 -6.47 -10.71 -3.83
CA LEU A 103 -5.22 -10.88 -4.55
C LEU A 103 -4.48 -12.12 -4.00
N PRO A 104 -3.89 -12.97 -4.84
CA PRO A 104 -3.01 -14.04 -4.40
C PRO A 104 -1.71 -13.42 -3.87
N HIS A 105 -1.77 -12.89 -2.66
CA HIS A 105 -0.60 -12.62 -1.85
C HIS A 105 -0.24 -13.93 -1.13
N PRO A 106 1.04 -14.23 -0.86
CA PRO A 106 1.41 -15.38 -0.03
C PRO A 106 0.77 -15.36 1.37
N TYR A 107 0.16 -14.23 1.74
CA TYR A 107 -0.52 -13.96 3.00
C TYR A 107 -2.02 -13.66 2.85
N SER A 108 -2.62 -13.83 1.67
CA SER A 108 -4.07 -13.64 1.44
C SER A 108 -4.93 -14.77 2.05
N SER A 109 -4.44 -15.39 3.12
CA SER A 109 -5.05 -16.56 3.72
C SER A 109 -6.41 -16.20 4.34
N LYS A 110 -7.46 -16.73 3.70
CA LYS A 110 -8.74 -17.13 4.31
C LYS A 110 -9.71 -16.03 4.75
N ILE A 111 -9.65 -14.82 4.21
CA ILE A 111 -10.76 -13.87 4.42
C ILE A 111 -11.99 -14.37 3.64
N THR A 112 -12.97 -14.88 4.38
CA THR A 112 -14.25 -15.38 3.88
C THR A 112 -15.17 -14.23 3.46
N LYS A 113 -16.19 -14.51 2.63
CA LYS A 113 -17.18 -13.48 2.26
C LYS A 113 -17.91 -12.93 3.48
N GLU A 114 -18.12 -13.77 4.48
CA GLU A 114 -18.76 -13.45 5.75
C GLU A 114 -17.91 -12.47 6.57
N GLU A 115 -16.59 -12.66 6.61
CA GLU A 115 -15.65 -11.74 7.25
C GLU A 115 -15.59 -10.40 6.53
N ILE A 116 -15.59 -10.39 5.19
CA ILE A 116 -15.70 -9.15 4.40
C ILE A 116 -16.97 -8.40 4.81
N HIS A 117 -18.12 -9.07 4.83
CA HIS A 117 -19.38 -8.43 5.17
C HIS A 117 -19.38 -7.89 6.61
N LYS A 118 -18.80 -8.63 7.56
CA LYS A 118 -18.67 -8.21 8.96
C LYS A 118 -17.81 -6.95 9.10
N VAL A 119 -16.66 -6.90 8.43
CA VAL A 119 -15.79 -5.72 8.45
C VAL A 119 -16.49 -4.53 7.81
N MET A 120 -17.05 -4.74 6.62
CA MET A 120 -17.71 -3.68 5.86
C MET A 120 -18.88 -3.04 6.61
N LYS A 121 -19.53 -3.71 7.57
CA LYS A 121 -20.56 -3.06 8.41
C LYS A 121 -20.07 -1.83 9.17
N ASN A 122 -18.78 -1.80 9.54
CA ASN A 122 -18.19 -0.73 10.32
C ASN A 122 -17.43 0.30 9.45
N ILE A 123 -17.27 0.04 8.14
CA ILE A 123 -16.59 0.93 7.20
C ILE A 123 -17.64 1.82 6.52
N ASN A 124 -17.61 3.11 6.83
CA ASN A 124 -18.55 4.11 6.30
C ASN A 124 -17.88 5.11 5.34
N SER A 125 -16.56 5.13 5.32
CA SER A 125 -15.77 6.03 4.49
C SER A 125 -14.49 5.37 3.99
N LEU A 126 -13.84 6.01 3.02
CA LEU A 126 -12.49 5.64 2.58
C LEU A 126 -11.47 5.78 3.72
N GLU A 127 -11.66 6.73 4.64
CA GLU A 127 -10.78 6.90 5.79
C GLU A 127 -10.85 5.70 6.74
N ASP A 128 -12.06 5.22 7.04
CA ASP A 128 -12.24 4.02 7.87
C ASP A 128 -11.53 2.81 7.25
N LEU A 129 -11.63 2.68 5.91
CA LEU A 129 -11.01 1.58 5.17
C LEU A 129 -9.48 1.68 5.19
N LYS A 130 -8.94 2.89 5.05
CA LYS A 130 -7.51 3.16 5.15
C LYS A 130 -6.96 2.78 6.52
N GLU A 131 -7.60 3.24 7.58
CA GLU A 131 -7.17 2.91 8.95
C GLU A 131 -7.34 1.43 9.27
N TYR A 132 -8.39 0.78 8.76
CA TYR A 132 -8.54 -0.67 8.87
C TYR A 132 -7.34 -1.41 8.28
N PHE A 133 -6.89 -1.06 7.07
CA PHE A 133 -5.75 -1.72 6.44
C PHE A 133 -4.42 -1.42 7.13
N VAL A 134 -4.24 -0.20 7.65
CA VAL A 134 -3.07 0.14 8.47
C VAL A 134 -3.02 -0.75 9.72
N GLU A 135 -4.14 -0.92 10.41
CA GLU A 135 -4.20 -1.77 11.61
C GLU A 135 -4.09 -3.27 11.30
N MET A 136 -4.62 -3.72 10.16
CA MET A 136 -4.47 -5.09 9.68
C MET A 136 -3.00 -5.40 9.37
N ASP A 137 -2.33 -4.56 8.57
CA ASP A 137 -0.93 -4.75 8.20
C ASP A 137 0.00 -4.69 9.41
N LYS A 138 -0.27 -3.82 10.40
CA LYS A 138 0.50 -3.79 11.66
C LYS A 138 0.42 -5.11 12.45
N LYS A 139 -0.70 -5.83 12.35
CA LYS A 139 -0.92 -7.10 13.05
C LYS A 139 -0.30 -8.28 12.31
N GLU A 140 -0.42 -8.29 10.99
CA GLU A 140 0.07 -9.39 10.14
C GLU A 140 1.57 -9.27 9.83
N PHE A 141 2.06 -8.04 9.71
CA PHE A 141 3.45 -7.71 9.46
C PHE A 141 3.93 -6.76 10.55
N PRO A 142 4.29 -7.28 11.74
CA PRO A 142 5.03 -6.48 12.70
C PRO A 142 6.31 -6.03 11.98
N PHE A 143 6.30 -4.77 11.53
CA PHE A 143 7.42 -4.05 10.94
C PHE A 143 8.67 -4.52 11.67
N PRO A 144 9.70 -5.10 10.99
CA PRO A 144 10.65 -5.99 11.63
C PRO A 144 11.09 -5.35 12.92
N GLU A 145 10.70 -5.97 14.04
CA GLU A 145 11.13 -5.57 15.37
C GLU A 145 12.61 -5.86 15.45
N LYS A 146 13.41 -5.04 14.74
CA LYS A 146 14.81 -4.89 15.07
C LYS A 146 14.83 -4.55 16.56
N PRO A 147 15.80 -5.09 17.32
CA PRO A 147 15.97 -4.66 18.70
C PRO A 147 15.94 -3.12 18.74
N PHE A 148 15.27 -2.56 19.76
CA PHE A 148 15.15 -1.11 20.03
C PHE A 148 14.02 -0.31 19.33
N GLY A 149 12.97 -0.93 18.79
CA GLY A 149 11.75 -0.18 18.38
C GLY A 149 11.94 0.76 17.17
N ILE A 150 12.99 0.52 16.37
CA ILE A 150 13.38 1.34 15.22
C ILE A 150 12.29 1.35 14.14
N GLY A 151 11.50 0.28 14.01
CA GLY A 151 10.45 0.15 13.00
C GLY A 151 9.38 1.25 13.09
N LYS A 152 8.76 1.45 14.27
CA LYS A 152 7.75 2.52 14.48
C LYS A 152 8.31 3.92 14.23
N LYS A 153 9.57 4.14 14.62
CA LYS A 153 10.28 5.41 14.38
C LYS A 153 10.56 5.64 12.90
N LEU A 154 10.85 4.58 12.14
CA LEU A 154 11.04 4.66 10.69
C LEU A 154 9.72 4.90 9.96
N ASP A 155 8.64 4.17 10.29
CA ASP A 155 7.32 4.40 9.69
C ASP A 155 6.85 5.85 9.88
N LYS A 156 7.01 6.38 11.11
CA LYS A 156 6.70 7.78 11.40
C LYS A 156 7.51 8.74 10.52
N LYS A 157 8.82 8.54 10.42
CA LYS A 157 9.70 9.40 9.61
C LYS A 157 9.39 9.32 8.12
N ILE A 158 9.14 8.12 7.59
CA ILE A 158 8.73 7.93 6.20
C ILE A 158 7.41 8.67 5.95
N THR A 159 6.45 8.52 6.86
CA THR A 159 5.16 9.20 6.79
C THR A 159 5.30 10.73 6.85
N GLU A 160 6.18 11.26 7.69
CA GLU A 160 6.47 12.69 7.78
C GLU A 160 7.09 13.21 6.47
N ILE A 161 8.06 12.49 5.91
CA ILE A 161 8.69 12.87 4.63
C ILE A 161 7.65 12.87 3.49
N LEU A 162 6.76 11.88 3.44
CA LEU A 162 5.74 11.77 2.40
C LEU A 162 4.57 12.75 2.55
N LYS A 163 4.40 13.36 3.73
CA LYS A 163 3.41 14.42 3.99
C LYS A 163 3.96 15.82 3.76
N GLY A 164 5.29 15.97 3.73
CA GLY A 164 6.01 17.22 3.48
C GLY A 164 5.77 17.71 2.07
#